data_AF-A0A7H9SRR0-F1
#
_entry.id   AF-A0A7H9SRR0-F1
#
_cell.length_a   1.000
_cell.length_b   1.000
_cell.length_c   1.000
_cell.angle_alpha   90.00
_cell.angle_beta   90.00
_cell.angle_gamma   90.00
#
_symmetry.space_group_name_H-M   'P 1'
#
loop_
_entity.id
_entity.type
_entity.pdbx_description
1 polymer ?
#
loop_
_entity_poly.entity_id
_entity_poly.type
_entity_poly.pdbx_seq_one_letter_code
_entity_poly.pdbx_strand_id
1 'polypeptide(L)' 'DLTVTNPKRIAKGVAEKACNCLLLKVNQIGSVTESLQACKMAQSNGWGVMVSHRSGETEDTFIADLVVGLCTGQI' A
#
# COMPACT_ATOMS: atom_id res chain seq x y z
N ASP A 1 -1.61 2.82 -9.90
CA ASP A 1 -1.10 2.21 -11.16
C ASP A 1 0.41 2.22 -11.31
N LEU A 2 1.12 3.23 -10.81
CA LEU A 2 2.59 3.28 -10.81
C LEU A 2 3.24 2.15 -9.99
N THR A 3 2.71 1.88 -8.79
CA THR A 3 3.29 0.94 -7.82
C THR A 3 2.49 -0.35 -7.68
N VAL A 4 1.16 -0.29 -7.89
CA VAL A 4 0.20 -1.41 -7.82
C VAL A 4 0.40 -2.34 -6.62
N THR A 5 0.75 -1.78 -5.46
CA THR A 5 1.03 -2.55 -4.23
C THR A 5 2.12 -3.64 -4.42
N ASN A 6 2.99 -3.50 -5.43
CA ASN A 6 4.00 -4.49 -5.78
C ASN A 6 5.40 -4.04 -5.34
N PRO A 7 6.11 -4.81 -4.47
CA PRO A 7 7.43 -4.44 -3.96
C PRO A 7 8.47 -4.15 -5.05
N LYS A 8 8.45 -4.85 -6.19
CA LYS A 8 9.40 -4.61 -7.30
C LYS A 8 9.22 -3.22 -7.90
N ARG A 9 7.97 -2.78 -8.05
CA ARG A 9 7.65 -1.46 -8.61
C ARG A 9 7.86 -0.35 -7.59
N ILE A 10 7.64 -0.63 -6.30
CA ILE A 10 7.98 0.29 -5.21
C ILE A 10 9.50 0.52 -5.18
N ALA A 11 10.31 -0.55 -5.19
CA ALA A 11 11.77 -0.43 -5.23
C ALA A 11 12.27 0.40 -6.43
N LYS A 12 11.68 0.18 -7.61
CA LYS A 12 11.96 1.02 -8.78
C LYS A 12 11.57 2.48 -8.55
N GLY A 13 10.37 2.75 -8.04
CA GLY A 13 9.89 4.10 -7.78
C GLY A 13 10.74 4.85 -6.74
N VAL A 14 11.27 4.13 -5.74
CA VAL A 14 12.24 4.67 -4.77
C VAL A 14 13.55 5.06 -5.47
N ALA A 15 14.13 4.17 -6.28
CA ALA A 15 15.38 4.42 -6.98
C ALA A 15 15.27 5.61 -7.95
N GLU A 16 14.13 5.73 -8.64
CA GLU A 16 13.84 6.80 -9.59
C GLU A 16 13.28 8.08 -8.94
N LYS A 17 13.04 8.08 -7.62
CA LYS A 17 12.37 9.17 -6.89
C LYS A 17 11.03 9.59 -7.53
N ALA A 18 10.26 8.62 -8.02
CA ALA A 18 9.07 8.86 -8.83
C ALA A 18 7.85 9.36 -8.02
N CYS A 19 7.78 9.03 -6.73
CA CYS A 19 6.76 9.52 -5.81
C CYS A 19 7.26 9.41 -4.35
N ASN A 20 6.41 9.77 -3.39
CA ASN A 20 6.69 9.77 -1.95
C ASN A 20 5.58 9.13 -1.10
N CYS A 21 4.59 8.51 -1.75
CA CYS A 21 3.48 7.85 -1.07
C CYS A 21 3.01 6.63 -1.89
N LEU A 22 2.68 5.55 -1.18
CA LEU A 22 2.08 4.34 -1.74
C LEU A 22 0.56 4.36 -1.52
N LEU A 23 -0.22 4.23 -2.60
CA LEU A 23 -1.63 3.85 -2.52
C LEU A 23 -1.72 2.32 -2.42
N LEU A 24 -2.02 1.78 -1.24
CA LEU A 24 -2.02 0.36 -0.93
C LEU A 24 -3.42 -0.23 -1.14
N LYS A 25 -3.53 -1.13 -2.12
CA LYS A 25 -4.77 -1.86 -2.46
C LYS A 25 -4.47 -3.36 -2.39
N VAL A 26 -5.05 -4.04 -1.40
CA VAL A 26 -4.73 -5.44 -1.07
C VAL A 26 -4.90 -6.37 -2.28
N ASN A 27 -5.99 -6.19 -3.03
CA ASN A 27 -6.29 -7.03 -4.19
C ASN A 27 -5.44 -6.70 -5.46
N GLN A 28 -4.56 -5.69 -5.43
CA GLN A 28 -3.59 -5.50 -6.51
C GLN A 28 -2.40 -6.46 -6.40
N ILE A 29 -2.05 -6.91 -5.18
CA ILE A 29 -0.98 -7.87 -4.94
C ILE A 29 -1.51 -9.27 -4.61
N GLY A 30 -2.73 -9.35 -4.05
CA GLY A 30 -3.49 -10.60 -3.94
C GLY A 30 -3.32 -11.35 -2.61
N SER A 31 -2.45 -10.88 -1.71
CA SER A 31 -2.32 -11.43 -0.36
C SER A 31 -2.10 -10.36 0.70
N VAL A 32 -2.55 -10.66 1.93
CA VAL A 32 -2.32 -9.78 3.09
C VAL A 32 -0.83 -9.68 3.39
N THR A 33 -0.11 -10.81 3.40
CA THR A 33 1.33 -10.85 3.68
C THR A 33 2.14 -9.96 2.73
N GLU A 34 1.88 -10.03 1.43
CA GLU A 34 2.58 -9.18 0.46
C GLU A 34 2.17 -7.70 0.58
N SER A 35 0.92 -7.42 0.97
CA SER A 35 0.46 -6.05 1.28
C SER A 35 1.22 -5.46 2.47
N LEU A 36 1.45 -6.25 3.53
CA LEU A 36 2.27 -5.85 4.68
C LEU A 36 3.72 -5.60 4.27
N GLN A 37 4.28 -6.44 3.40
CA GLN A 37 5.64 -6.25 2.87
C GLN A 37 5.76 -4.97 2.04
N ALA A 38 4.77 -4.68 1.18
CA ALA A 38 4.72 -3.45 0.40
C ALA A 38 4.62 -2.21 1.29
N CYS A 39 3.78 -2.24 2.33
CA CYS A 39 3.67 -1.16 3.32
C CYS A 39 5.01 -0.91 4.02
N LYS A 40 5.62 -1.96 4.58
CA LYS A 40 6.89 -1.86 5.30
C LYS A 40 8.01 -1.33 4.41
N MET A 41 8.09 -1.78 3.16
CA MET A 41 9.06 -1.28 2.19
C MET A 41 8.86 0.21 1.88
N ALA A 42 7.62 0.66 1.72
CA ALA A 42 7.33 2.08 1.50
C ALA A 42 7.75 2.92 2.72
N GLN A 43 7.30 2.53 3.92
CA GLN A 43 7.63 3.22 5.17
C GLN A 43 9.14 3.25 5.45
N SER A 44 9.86 2.16 5.21
CA SER A 44 11.32 2.11 5.42
C SER A 44 12.10 3.01 4.45
N ASN A 45 11.50 3.37 3.32
CA ASN A 45 12.05 4.36 2.38
C ASN A 45 11.50 5.78 2.60
N GLY A 46 10.85 6.02 3.74
CA GLY A 46 10.32 7.33 4.13
C GLY A 46 9.08 7.76 3.34
N TRP A 47 8.42 6.84 2.64
CA TRP A 47 7.16 7.14 1.95
C TRP A 47 5.98 7.07 2.90
N GLY A 48 4.99 7.92 2.65
CA GLY A 48 3.65 7.74 3.21
C GLY A 48 2.99 6.46 2.65
N VAL A 49 1.98 5.97 3.35
CA VAL A 49 1.12 4.89 2.85
C VAL A 49 -0.34 5.30 3.07
N MET A 50 -1.13 5.26 2.01
CA MET A 50 -2.57 5.44 2.06
C MET A 50 -3.20 4.09 1.74
N VAL A 51 -3.77 3.44 2.76
CA VAL A 51 -4.58 2.24 2.54
C VAL A 51 -5.79 2.65 1.73
N SER A 52 -6.23 1.85 0.76
CA SER A 52 -7.25 2.30 -0.17
C SER A 52 -8.20 1.18 -0.56
N HIS A 53 -9.46 1.58 -0.69
CA HIS A 53 -10.54 0.80 -1.27
C HIS A 53 -10.38 0.63 -2.80
N ARG A 54 -11.28 -0.15 -3.41
CA ARG A 54 -11.53 -0.17 -4.86
C ARG A 54 -12.83 0.58 -5.16
N SER A 55 -13.02 0.95 -6.42
CA SER A 55 -14.26 1.66 -6.83
C SER A 55 -15.51 0.77 -6.70
N GLY A 56 -15.34 -0.55 -6.88
CA GLY A 56 -16.34 -1.55 -6.50
C GLY A 56 -15.92 -2.17 -5.18
N GLU A 57 -16.56 -1.75 -4.09
CA GLU A 57 -16.38 -2.29 -2.76
C GLU A 57 -17.47 -3.32 -2.42
N THR A 58 -17.24 -4.04 -1.33
CA THR A 58 -18.24 -4.87 -0.66
C THR A 58 -18.61 -4.25 0.70
N GLU A 59 -19.45 -4.94 1.47
CA GLU A 59 -19.73 -4.63 2.87
C GLU A 59 -18.55 -4.92 3.82
N ASP A 60 -17.47 -5.49 3.31
CA ASP A 60 -16.28 -5.82 4.09
C ASP A 60 -15.56 -4.55 4.54
N THR A 61 -15.12 -4.53 5.80
CA THR A 61 -14.48 -3.37 6.43
C THR A 61 -12.98 -3.59 6.69
N PHE A 62 -12.38 -4.63 6.11
CA PHE A 62 -11.01 -5.09 6.38
C PHE A 62 -9.97 -3.97 6.32
N ILE A 63 -10.10 -3.03 5.39
CA ILE A 63 -9.13 -1.95 5.22
C ILE A 63 -9.12 -0.96 6.40
N ALA A 64 -10.20 -0.87 7.19
CA ALA A 64 -10.27 -0.05 8.39
C ALA A 64 -9.38 -0.62 9.52
N ASP A 65 -9.43 -1.94 9.75
CA ASP A 65 -8.49 -2.59 10.68
C ASP A 65 -7.06 -2.56 10.13
N LEU A 66 -6.91 -2.75 8.81
CA LEU A 66 -5.59 -2.76 8.18
C LEU A 66 -4.86 -1.41 8.32
N VAL A 67 -5.54 -0.28 8.11
CA VAL A 67 -4.90 1.05 8.22
C VAL A 67 -4.40 1.32 9.64
N VAL A 68 -5.18 0.92 10.65
CA VAL A 68 -4.81 1.06 12.06
C VAL A 68 -3.67 0.11 12.41
N GLY A 69 -3.77 -1.16 12.02
CA GLY A 69 -2.74 -2.17 12.28
C GLY A 69 -1.41 -1.89 11.60
N LEU A 70 -1.42 -1.21 10.45
CA LEU A 70 -0.22 -0.76 9.73
C LEU A 70 0.27 0.63 10.15
N CYS A 71 -0.47 1.34 11.02
CA CYS A 71 -0.17 2.69 11.49
C CYS A 71 0.14 3.67 10.34
N THR A 72 -0.59 3.60 9.23
CA THR A 72 -0.24 4.39 8.04
C THR A 72 -0.70 5.84 8.11
N GLY A 73 -1.67 6.15 9.00
CA GLY A 73 -2.17 7.49 9.25
C GLY A 73 -3.07 8.08 8.16
N GLN A 74 -3.28 7.35 7.05
CA GLN A 74 -4.09 7.77 5.91
C GLN A 74 -4.82 6.55 5.32
N ILE A 75 -6.12 6.71 5.05
CA ILE A 75 -7.04 5.76 4.42
C ILE A 75 -7.79 6.43 3.27
#